data_AF-A0A354XEZ9-F1
#
_entry.id   AF-A0A354XEZ9-F1
#
_cell.length_a   1.000
_cell.length_b   1.000
_cell.length_c   1.000
_cell.angle_alpha   90.00
_cell.angle_beta   90.00
_cell.angle_gamma   90.00
#
_symmetry.space_group_name_H-M   'P 1'
#
loop_
_entity.id
_entity.type
_entity.pdbx_description
1 polymer ?
#
loop_
_entity_poly.entity_id
_entity_poly.type
_entity_poly.pdbx_seq_one_letter_code
_entity_poly.pdbx_strand_id
1 'polypeptide(L)'
;IITSGRFVDAAEAQDIGIIDAISDAQTPLEAGLAAAKEVLAGQQQARITGQLPAPEANPLAIAAMREQLETSVPALFSPFRIVDAVDACTKATSLEEGLRRERELFLACMDSPQRAGLIHLFFAARNPHVVPGVDNAEPFAQIALIGEHTLFETFHTAAQRANITLTDTPNDSTELCLLAPGEDVSTCPSQAVTVALQPLTDSASATLLSLVLAERGPFHELVNHHASATDQQRAALTLKALRANVVVSKSPSVLSTLYNAAKQAPDNDAQSAMEQASLTLAQQGACYRESDIDLLAVEALGYPRHLGGPHRHASLPSHLSTHKKTPSEDAHS
;
A
#
# COMPACT_ATOMS: atom_id res chain seq x y z
N ILE A 1 -6.53 -2.19 -17.76
CA ILE A 1 -5.69 -1.00 -17.47
C ILE A 1 -6.46 -0.02 -16.60
N ILE A 2 -7.59 0.55 -17.06
CA ILE A 2 -8.30 1.62 -16.33
C ILE A 2 -8.88 1.15 -14.99
N THR A 3 -9.56 -0.01 -14.95
CA THR A 3 -10.17 -0.55 -13.72
C THR A 3 -9.17 -0.93 -12.63
N SER A 4 -7.96 -1.35 -13.02
CA SER A 4 -6.89 -1.73 -12.10
C SER A 4 -5.95 -0.59 -11.74
N GLY A 5 -5.89 0.47 -12.55
CA GLY A 5 -4.94 1.58 -12.40
C GLY A 5 -3.46 1.16 -12.54
N ARG A 6 -3.18 -0.02 -13.12
CA ARG A 6 -1.80 -0.51 -13.27
C ARG A 6 -1.01 0.36 -14.24
N PHE A 7 0.29 0.46 -14.01
CA PHE A 7 1.21 1.01 -14.99
C PHE A 7 1.32 0.10 -16.21
N VAL A 8 1.59 0.73 -17.36
CA VAL A 8 1.88 0.11 -18.65
C VAL A 8 3.27 0.60 -19.01
N ASP A 9 4.21 -0.32 -19.23
CA ASP A 9 5.56 0.06 -19.66
C ASP A 9 5.58 0.48 -21.13
N ALA A 10 6.70 1.04 -21.59
CA ALA A 10 6.80 1.60 -22.93
C ALA A 10 6.61 0.55 -24.03
N ALA A 11 7.12 -0.67 -23.85
CA ALA A 11 7.01 -1.73 -24.83
C ALA A 11 5.56 -2.18 -24.98
N GLU A 12 4.89 -2.48 -23.86
CA GLU A 12 3.48 -2.82 -23.87
C GLU A 12 2.63 -1.68 -24.44
N ALA A 13 2.92 -0.42 -24.06
CA ALA A 13 2.18 0.75 -24.54
C ALA A 13 2.27 0.92 -26.06
N GLN A 14 3.42 0.58 -26.67
CA GLN A 14 3.58 0.58 -28.12
C GLN A 14 2.78 -0.56 -28.75
N ASP A 15 2.90 -1.78 -28.22
CA ASP A 15 2.21 -2.96 -28.75
C ASP A 15 0.68 -2.80 -28.77
N ILE A 16 0.11 -2.16 -27.75
CA ILE A 16 -1.34 -1.90 -27.64
C ILE A 16 -1.77 -0.55 -28.25
N GLY A 17 -0.83 0.21 -28.82
CA GLY A 17 -1.11 1.43 -29.59
C GLY A 17 -1.42 2.69 -28.78
N ILE A 18 -1.06 2.73 -27.49
CA ILE A 18 -1.11 3.96 -26.65
C ILE A 18 -0.06 4.96 -27.09
N ILE A 19 1.12 4.49 -27.50
CA ILE A 19 2.19 5.30 -28.10
C ILE A 19 2.53 4.76 -29.49
N ASP A 20 3.02 5.64 -30.38
CA ASP A 20 3.34 5.27 -31.76
C ASP A 20 4.79 4.75 -31.91
N ALA A 21 5.72 5.26 -31.11
CA ALA A 21 7.14 4.90 -31.18
C ALA A 21 7.85 5.08 -29.83
N ILE A 22 8.92 4.30 -29.64
CA ILE A 22 9.89 4.46 -28.55
C ILE A 22 11.15 5.07 -29.17
N SER A 23 11.66 6.15 -28.58
CA SER A 23 12.81 6.91 -29.11
C SER A 23 14.09 6.63 -28.31
N ASP A 24 15.21 6.52 -29.01
CA ASP A 24 16.56 6.44 -28.42
C ASP A 24 17.19 7.82 -28.16
N ALA A 25 16.44 8.91 -28.35
CA ALA A 25 16.93 10.26 -28.08
C ALA A 25 17.29 10.44 -26.59
N GLN A 26 18.25 11.34 -26.31
CA GLN A 26 18.72 11.55 -24.94
C GLN A 26 17.66 12.23 -24.07
N THR A 27 16.78 13.03 -24.67
CA THR A 27 15.73 13.76 -23.94
C THR A 27 14.34 13.60 -24.55
N PRO A 28 13.26 13.66 -23.74
CA PRO A 28 11.89 13.67 -24.25
C PRO A 28 11.60 14.84 -25.22
N LEU A 29 12.26 15.99 -25.02
CA LEU A 29 12.12 17.15 -25.89
C LEU A 29 12.68 16.87 -27.29
N GLU A 30 13.87 16.27 -27.38
CA GLU A 30 14.47 15.89 -28.66
C GLU A 30 13.61 14.86 -29.41
N ALA A 31 13.13 13.84 -28.70
CA ALA A 31 12.20 12.85 -29.26
C ALA A 31 10.93 13.50 -29.82
N GLY A 32 10.30 14.39 -29.05
CA GLY A 32 9.09 15.10 -29.46
C GLY A 32 9.31 16.03 -30.65
N LEU A 33 10.44 16.75 -30.69
CA LEU A 33 10.79 17.62 -31.82
C LEU A 33 11.09 16.83 -33.09
N ALA A 34 11.72 15.66 -32.97
CA ALA A 34 11.94 14.76 -34.10
C ALA A 34 10.61 14.28 -34.68
N ALA A 35 9.71 13.74 -33.85
CA ALA A 35 8.38 13.31 -34.28
C ALA A 35 7.58 14.45 -34.92
N ALA A 36 7.61 15.65 -34.33
CA ALA A 36 6.93 16.83 -34.91
C ALA A 36 7.49 17.21 -36.30
N LYS A 37 8.80 17.12 -36.51
CA LYS A 37 9.43 17.38 -37.81
C LYS A 37 9.01 16.33 -38.84
N GLU A 38 8.91 15.05 -38.47
CA GLU A 38 8.44 13.99 -39.36
C GLU A 38 6.99 14.23 -39.80
N VAL A 39 6.12 14.66 -38.88
CA VAL A 39 4.75 15.06 -39.21
C VAL A 39 4.72 16.25 -40.18
N LEU A 40 5.52 17.30 -39.91
CA LEU A 40 5.62 18.47 -40.79
C LEU A 40 6.19 18.14 -42.18
N ALA A 41 7.08 17.15 -42.25
CA ALA A 41 7.65 16.65 -43.50
C ALA A 41 6.73 15.67 -44.25
N GLY A 42 5.55 15.36 -43.69
CA GLY A 42 4.60 14.40 -44.28
C GLY A 42 5.06 12.93 -44.20
N GLN A 43 6.05 12.64 -43.36
CA GLN A 43 6.60 11.29 -43.14
C GLN A 43 5.76 10.50 -42.14
N GLN A 44 5.01 11.20 -41.28
CA GLN A 44 4.03 10.62 -40.38
C GLN A 44 2.71 11.39 -40.43
N GLN A 45 1.60 10.69 -40.20
CA GLN A 45 0.28 11.31 -40.13
C GLN A 45 -0.12 11.56 -38.68
N ALA A 46 -0.50 12.79 -38.36
CA ALA A 46 -1.07 13.12 -37.06
C ALA A 46 -2.40 12.36 -36.86
N ARG A 47 -2.50 11.63 -35.74
CA ARG A 47 -3.69 10.86 -35.37
C ARG A 47 -4.46 11.60 -34.28
N ILE A 48 -5.54 12.28 -34.65
CA ILE A 48 -6.43 12.94 -33.70
C ILE A 48 -7.41 11.88 -33.17
N THR A 49 -7.18 11.39 -31.95
CA THR A 49 -7.94 10.28 -31.37
C THR A 49 -9.46 10.52 -31.32
N GLY A 50 -9.88 11.77 -31.09
CA GLY A 50 -11.31 12.14 -31.11
C GLY A 50 -11.98 12.13 -32.48
N GLN A 51 -11.22 11.96 -33.57
CA GLN A 51 -11.75 11.83 -34.94
C GLN A 51 -11.75 10.38 -35.44
N LEU A 52 -11.20 9.45 -34.65
CA LEU A 52 -11.24 8.03 -34.97
C LEU A 52 -12.67 7.50 -34.80
N PRO A 53 -13.07 6.47 -35.58
CA PRO A 53 -14.33 5.79 -35.34
C PRO A 53 -14.38 5.24 -33.91
N ALA A 54 -15.58 5.22 -33.32
CA ALA A 54 -15.77 4.59 -32.03
C ALA A 54 -15.37 3.09 -32.11
N PRO A 55 -14.82 2.52 -31.03
CA PRO A 55 -14.51 1.10 -30.98
C PRO A 55 -15.80 0.27 -31.10
N GLU A 56 -15.69 -0.91 -31.71
CA GLU A 56 -16.81 -1.84 -31.79
C GLU A 56 -17.25 -2.28 -30.38
N ALA A 57 -18.57 -2.26 -30.15
CA ALA A 57 -19.14 -2.71 -28.89
C ALA A 57 -18.85 -4.20 -28.68
N ASN A 58 -18.34 -4.56 -27.50
CA ASN A 58 -18.14 -5.95 -27.09
C ASN A 58 -18.88 -6.21 -25.76
N PRO A 59 -20.20 -6.52 -25.80
CA PRO A 59 -20.99 -6.75 -24.60
C PRO A 59 -20.49 -7.89 -23.72
N LEU A 60 -19.87 -8.93 -24.33
CA LEU A 60 -19.30 -10.06 -23.59
C LEU A 60 -18.10 -9.63 -22.75
N ALA A 61 -17.21 -8.80 -23.30
CA ALA A 61 -16.07 -8.26 -22.55
C ALA A 61 -16.52 -7.36 -21.39
N ILE A 62 -17.57 -6.55 -21.59
CA ILE A 62 -18.17 -5.73 -20.54
C ILE A 62 -18.76 -6.61 -19.42
N ALA A 63 -19.51 -7.65 -19.77
CA ALA A 63 -20.09 -8.57 -18.80
C ALA A 63 -19.01 -9.32 -18.00
N ALA A 64 -17.99 -9.86 -18.67
CA ALA A 64 -16.88 -10.56 -18.05
C ALA A 64 -16.09 -9.66 -17.07
N MET A 65 -15.84 -8.40 -17.45
CA MET A 65 -15.18 -7.46 -16.55
C MET A 65 -16.03 -7.15 -15.31
N ARG A 66 -17.36 -7.04 -15.43
CA ARG A 66 -18.24 -6.85 -14.26
C ARG A 66 -18.19 -8.04 -13.31
N GLU A 67 -18.31 -9.25 -13.83
CA GLU A 67 -18.23 -10.49 -13.03
C GLU A 67 -16.89 -10.60 -12.28
N GLN A 68 -15.79 -10.23 -12.96
CA GLN A 68 -14.48 -10.16 -12.33
C GLN A 68 -14.44 -9.13 -11.18
N LEU A 69 -15.07 -7.95 -11.36
CA LEU A 69 -15.12 -6.92 -10.32
C LEU A 69 -16.00 -7.33 -9.13
N GLU A 70 -17.11 -8.03 -9.38
CA GLU A 70 -17.97 -8.61 -8.33
C GLU A 70 -17.22 -9.62 -7.47
N THR A 71 -16.23 -10.32 -8.04
CA THR A 71 -15.39 -11.25 -7.29
C THR A 71 -14.24 -10.54 -6.57
N SER A 72 -13.54 -9.64 -7.27
CA SER A 72 -12.27 -9.09 -6.79
C SER A 72 -12.41 -7.85 -5.90
N VAL A 73 -13.38 -6.98 -6.20
CA VAL A 73 -13.58 -5.70 -5.51
C VAL A 73 -15.08 -5.34 -5.37
N PRO A 74 -15.95 -6.25 -4.89
CA PRO A 74 -17.40 -6.04 -4.88
C PRO A 74 -17.85 -4.80 -4.13
N ALA A 75 -17.08 -4.37 -3.12
CA ALA A 75 -17.40 -3.22 -2.30
C ALA A 75 -17.00 -1.87 -2.93
N LEU A 76 -16.18 -1.85 -3.99
CA LEU A 76 -15.71 -0.59 -4.59
C LEU A 76 -16.71 -0.05 -5.60
N PHE A 77 -16.94 1.27 -5.57
CA PHE A 77 -17.86 1.95 -6.47
C PHE A 77 -17.22 2.31 -7.82
N SER A 78 -16.01 2.86 -7.80
CA SER A 78 -15.38 3.43 -9.00
C SER A 78 -15.05 2.43 -10.11
N PRO A 79 -14.63 1.18 -9.85
CA PRO A 79 -14.35 0.22 -10.94
C PRO A 79 -15.57 -0.08 -11.80
N PHE A 80 -16.76 -0.18 -11.20
CA PHE A 80 -18.00 -0.40 -11.96
C PHE A 80 -18.39 0.81 -12.79
N ARG A 81 -18.18 2.03 -12.28
CA ARG A 81 -18.42 3.27 -13.04
C ARG A 81 -17.44 3.41 -14.22
N ILE A 82 -16.21 2.92 -14.07
CA ILE A 82 -15.25 2.85 -15.19
C ILE A 82 -15.78 1.93 -16.29
N VAL A 83 -16.31 0.75 -15.94
CA VAL A 83 -16.90 -0.17 -16.92
C VAL A 83 -18.12 0.48 -17.59
N ASP A 84 -18.97 1.17 -16.83
CA ASP A 84 -20.11 1.93 -17.38
C ASP A 84 -19.65 3.00 -18.39
N ALA A 85 -18.54 3.69 -18.12
CA ALA A 85 -18.00 4.73 -18.99
C ALA A 85 -17.47 4.14 -20.31
N VAL A 86 -16.71 3.05 -20.24
CA VAL A 86 -16.19 2.34 -21.43
C VAL A 86 -17.34 1.82 -22.29
N ASP A 87 -18.36 1.21 -21.67
CA ASP A 87 -19.55 0.72 -22.37
C ASP A 87 -20.32 1.86 -23.04
N ALA A 88 -20.47 3.01 -22.36
CA ALA A 88 -21.12 4.20 -22.91
C ALA A 88 -20.42 4.75 -24.16
N CYS A 89 -19.08 4.74 -24.20
CA CYS A 89 -18.31 5.18 -25.36
C CYS A 89 -18.62 4.37 -26.63
N THR A 90 -18.99 3.09 -26.49
CA THR A 90 -19.34 2.23 -27.64
C THR A 90 -20.78 2.42 -28.13
N LYS A 91 -21.63 3.07 -27.32
CA LYS A 91 -23.07 3.25 -27.57
C LYS A 91 -23.44 4.70 -27.92
N ALA A 92 -22.57 5.65 -27.60
CA ALA A 92 -22.80 7.06 -27.86
C ALA A 92 -22.84 7.36 -29.37
N THR A 93 -23.74 8.25 -29.78
CA THR A 93 -23.87 8.69 -31.17
C THR A 93 -22.84 9.73 -31.58
N SER A 94 -22.10 10.31 -30.62
CA SER A 94 -20.99 11.23 -30.84
C SER A 94 -19.98 11.18 -29.68
N LEU A 95 -18.76 11.67 -29.92
CA LEU A 95 -17.75 11.83 -28.88
C LEU A 95 -18.24 12.73 -27.73
N GLU A 96 -18.96 13.81 -28.04
CA GLU A 96 -19.48 14.73 -27.03
C GLU A 96 -20.47 14.05 -26.08
N GLU A 97 -21.38 13.23 -26.62
CA GLU A 97 -22.31 12.43 -25.80
C GLU A 97 -21.56 11.45 -24.88
N GLY A 98 -20.53 10.76 -25.42
CA GLY A 98 -19.70 9.85 -24.64
C GLY A 98 -18.95 10.56 -23.50
N LEU A 99 -18.31 11.69 -23.79
CA LEU A 99 -17.60 12.50 -22.80
C LEU A 99 -18.54 13.08 -21.75
N ARG A 100 -19.77 13.47 -22.12
CA ARG A 100 -20.77 13.92 -21.15
C ARG A 100 -21.14 12.79 -20.19
N ARG A 101 -21.36 11.58 -20.70
CA ARG A 101 -21.67 10.42 -19.86
C ARG A 101 -20.50 10.02 -18.97
N GLU A 102 -19.26 10.05 -19.49
CA GLU A 102 -18.05 9.86 -18.69
C GLU A 102 -17.96 10.89 -17.56
N ARG A 103 -18.25 12.15 -17.86
CA ARG A 103 -18.21 13.24 -16.87
C ARG A 103 -19.23 13.05 -15.75
N GLU A 104 -20.44 12.61 -16.06
CA GLU A 104 -21.47 12.26 -15.05
C GLU A 104 -20.99 11.14 -14.12
N LEU A 105 -20.45 10.07 -14.69
CA LEU A 105 -19.93 8.92 -13.93
C LEU A 105 -18.74 9.30 -13.07
N PHE A 106 -17.86 10.17 -13.59
CA PHE A 106 -16.77 10.76 -12.81
C PHE A 106 -17.30 11.56 -11.61
N LEU A 107 -18.29 12.43 -11.81
CA LEU A 107 -18.88 13.21 -10.70
C LEU A 107 -19.53 12.30 -9.65
N ALA A 108 -20.21 11.22 -10.08
CA ALA A 108 -20.72 10.22 -9.15
C ALA A 108 -19.60 9.56 -8.31
N CYS A 109 -18.43 9.31 -8.89
CA CYS A 109 -17.25 8.83 -8.13
C CYS A 109 -16.72 9.91 -7.18
N MET A 110 -16.74 11.19 -7.58
CA MET A 110 -16.27 12.30 -6.76
C MET A 110 -17.16 12.57 -5.55
N ASP A 111 -18.47 12.32 -5.69
CA ASP A 111 -19.48 12.47 -4.64
C ASP A 111 -19.59 11.22 -3.76
N SER A 112 -18.98 10.10 -4.16
CA SER A 112 -18.99 8.87 -3.38
C SER A 112 -18.24 9.04 -2.06
N PRO A 113 -18.80 8.59 -0.91
CA PRO A 113 -18.10 8.65 0.38
C PRO A 113 -16.81 7.80 0.38
N GLN A 114 -16.72 6.81 -0.52
CA GLN A 114 -15.53 5.97 -0.67
C GLN A 114 -14.29 6.77 -1.09
N ARG A 115 -14.47 7.88 -1.82
CA ARG A 115 -13.37 8.75 -2.26
C ARG A 115 -12.51 9.20 -1.08
N ALA A 116 -13.14 9.63 0.01
CA ALA A 116 -12.43 10.14 1.18
C ALA A 116 -11.58 9.04 1.85
N GLY A 117 -12.09 7.80 1.92
CA GLY A 117 -11.34 6.66 2.45
C GLY A 117 -10.15 6.27 1.55
N LEU A 118 -10.36 6.21 0.23
CA LEU A 118 -9.30 5.86 -0.72
C LEU A 118 -8.19 6.92 -0.78
N ILE A 119 -8.54 8.22 -0.73
CA ILE A 119 -7.57 9.32 -0.68
C ILE A 119 -6.77 9.28 0.63
N HIS A 120 -7.43 9.00 1.76
CA HIS A 120 -6.74 8.85 3.05
C HIS A 120 -5.65 7.77 2.97
N LEU A 121 -5.99 6.60 2.43
CA LEU A 121 -5.02 5.51 2.27
C LEU A 121 -3.87 5.86 1.34
N PHE A 122 -4.13 6.62 0.26
CA PHE A 122 -3.06 7.12 -0.61
C PHE A 122 -2.05 7.97 0.17
N PHE A 123 -2.51 8.84 1.07
CA PHE A 123 -1.62 9.63 1.91
C PHE A 123 -0.96 8.82 3.03
N ALA A 124 -1.68 7.88 3.64
CA ALA A 124 -1.15 6.97 4.66
C ALA A 124 0.05 6.16 4.14
N ALA A 125 -0.05 5.66 2.90
CA ALA A 125 0.99 4.89 2.23
C ALA A 125 2.25 5.70 1.87
N ARG A 126 2.27 7.03 2.06
CA ARG A 126 3.45 7.85 1.78
C ARG A 126 4.44 7.73 2.93
N ASN A 127 5.63 7.23 2.64
CA ASN A 127 6.76 7.20 3.58
C ASN A 127 6.47 6.52 4.95
N PRO A 128 5.82 5.34 5.00
CA PRO A 128 5.52 4.65 6.27
C PRO A 128 6.77 4.08 6.98
N HIS A 129 7.91 4.09 6.30
CA HIS A 129 9.21 3.67 6.83
C HIS A 129 9.99 4.81 7.52
N VAL A 130 9.43 6.02 7.60
CA VAL A 130 10.11 7.20 8.13
C VAL A 130 9.80 7.40 9.62
N VAL A 131 10.87 7.45 10.42
CA VAL A 131 10.86 7.75 11.85
C VAL A 131 11.03 9.27 12.02
N PRO A 132 10.07 9.98 12.64
CA PRO A 132 10.16 11.42 12.84
C PRO A 132 11.39 11.84 13.65
N GLY A 133 12.03 12.94 13.22
CA GLY A 133 13.17 13.53 13.92
C GLY A 133 14.51 12.85 13.66
N VAL A 134 14.59 11.95 12.67
CA VAL A 134 15.84 11.33 12.23
C VAL A 134 16.18 11.81 10.82
N ASP A 135 17.28 12.56 10.73
CA ASP A 135 17.80 13.07 9.46
C ASP A 135 19.09 12.34 9.07
N ASN A 136 19.35 12.22 7.76
CA ASN A 136 20.61 11.70 7.18
C ASN A 136 21.01 10.28 7.66
N ALA A 137 20.03 9.43 8.00
CA ALA A 137 20.27 8.02 8.24
C ALA A 137 20.48 7.27 6.92
N GLU A 138 21.42 6.33 6.91
CA GLU A 138 21.73 5.46 5.76
C GLU A 138 21.45 4.00 6.11
N PRO A 139 21.07 3.15 5.13
CA PRO A 139 20.89 1.72 5.36
C PRO A 139 22.18 1.06 5.86
N PHE A 140 22.02 -0.06 6.58
CA PHE A 140 23.13 -0.92 6.95
C PHE A 140 23.72 -1.59 5.71
N ALA A 141 25.05 -1.71 5.66
CA ALA A 141 25.76 -2.30 4.54
C ALA A 141 26.13 -3.77 4.77
N GLN A 142 26.38 -4.16 6.03
CA GLN A 142 26.75 -5.52 6.41
C GLN A 142 25.65 -6.17 7.26
N ILE A 143 24.92 -7.10 6.67
CA ILE A 143 23.75 -7.74 7.30
C ILE A 143 23.97 -9.23 7.40
N ALA A 144 23.75 -9.79 8.60
CA ALA A 144 23.69 -11.22 8.80
C ALA A 144 22.22 -11.69 8.84
N LEU A 145 21.90 -12.73 8.08
CA LEU A 145 20.60 -13.41 8.07
C LEU A 145 20.75 -14.69 8.90
N ILE A 146 20.07 -14.76 10.04
CA ILE A 146 20.22 -15.84 11.01
C ILE A 146 19.01 -16.76 10.92
N GLY A 147 19.24 -18.01 10.57
CA GLY A 147 18.22 -19.03 10.36
C GLY A 147 17.56 -18.96 8.98
N GLU A 148 16.64 -19.89 8.74
CA GLU A 148 15.96 -20.05 7.46
C GLU A 148 14.58 -19.37 7.47
N HIS A 149 14.33 -18.48 6.51
CA HIS A 149 13.02 -17.87 6.33
C HIS A 149 12.79 -17.46 4.87
N THR A 150 11.58 -17.66 4.35
CA THR A 150 11.23 -17.36 2.95
C THR A 150 11.47 -15.90 2.56
N LEU A 151 11.34 -14.97 3.51
CA LEU A 151 11.65 -13.55 3.30
C LEU A 151 13.14 -13.32 2.96
N PHE A 152 14.05 -14.06 3.57
CA PHE A 152 15.50 -13.91 3.36
C PHE A 152 15.89 -14.24 1.92
N GLU A 153 15.29 -15.28 1.34
CA GLU A 153 15.48 -15.67 -0.06
C GLU A 153 15.15 -14.52 -1.04
N THR A 154 14.19 -13.66 -0.68
CA THR A 154 13.79 -12.53 -1.53
C THR A 154 14.80 -11.38 -1.56
N PHE A 155 15.70 -11.32 -0.57
CA PHE A 155 16.61 -10.18 -0.38
C PHE A 155 17.80 -10.18 -1.34
N HIS A 156 18.29 -11.33 -1.78
CA HIS A 156 19.57 -11.43 -2.51
C HIS A 156 19.65 -10.53 -3.76
N THR A 157 18.62 -10.52 -4.61
CA THR A 157 18.61 -9.70 -5.83
C THR A 157 18.57 -8.21 -5.52
N ALA A 158 17.83 -7.82 -4.47
CA ALA A 158 17.70 -6.43 -4.07
C ALA A 158 18.99 -5.92 -3.39
N ALA A 159 19.61 -6.75 -2.55
CA ALA A 159 20.85 -6.44 -1.85
C ALA A 159 21.99 -6.10 -2.83
N GLN A 160 22.15 -6.89 -3.89
CA GLN A 160 23.14 -6.63 -4.94
C GLN A 160 22.98 -5.24 -5.57
N ARG A 161 21.74 -4.84 -5.86
CA ARG A 161 21.44 -3.51 -6.45
C ARG A 161 21.66 -2.37 -5.45
N ALA A 162 21.51 -2.65 -4.16
CA ALA A 162 21.64 -1.69 -3.07
C ALA A 162 23.07 -1.60 -2.50
N ASN A 163 24.03 -2.38 -3.01
CA ASN A 163 25.38 -2.54 -2.44
C ASN A 163 25.36 -3.00 -0.97
N ILE A 164 24.39 -3.85 -0.62
CA ILE A 164 24.28 -4.47 0.70
C ILE A 164 24.87 -5.87 0.63
N THR A 165 25.74 -6.20 1.58
CA THR A 165 26.30 -7.54 1.76
C THR A 165 25.42 -8.32 2.73
N LEU A 166 24.97 -9.49 2.29
CA LEU A 166 24.23 -10.46 3.10
C LEU A 166 25.15 -11.64 3.43
N THR A 167 25.19 -12.05 4.69
CA THR A 167 25.90 -13.27 5.13
C THR A 167 24.99 -14.15 5.98
N ASP A 168 25.22 -15.46 5.96
CA ASP A 168 24.46 -16.41 6.79
C ASP A 168 25.05 -16.55 8.20
N THR A 169 26.26 -16.00 8.40
CA THR A 169 26.96 -16.01 9.70
C THR A 169 27.42 -14.59 10.05
N PRO A 170 27.19 -14.12 11.28
CA PRO A 170 27.72 -12.84 11.75
C PRO A 170 29.24 -12.86 11.83
N ASN A 171 29.84 -11.68 11.69
CA ASN A 171 31.26 -11.43 11.94
C ASN A 171 31.43 -10.04 12.56
N ASP A 172 32.67 -9.64 12.87
CA ASP A 172 32.97 -8.38 13.56
C ASP A 172 32.49 -7.11 12.82
N SER A 173 32.29 -7.20 11.49
CA SER A 173 31.79 -6.11 10.65
C SER A 173 30.27 -6.10 10.49
N THR A 174 29.54 -7.11 11.00
CA THR A 174 28.07 -7.15 10.94
C THR A 174 27.48 -5.98 11.70
N GLU A 175 26.68 -5.17 11.01
CA GLU A 175 26.00 -4.01 11.59
C GLU A 175 24.54 -4.31 11.97
N LEU A 176 23.89 -5.22 11.23
CA LEU A 176 22.51 -5.63 11.44
C LEU A 176 22.40 -7.17 11.40
N CYS A 177 21.75 -7.75 12.39
CA CYS A 177 21.28 -9.13 12.37
C CYS A 177 19.76 -9.16 12.12
N LEU A 178 19.32 -9.89 11.10
CA LEU A 178 17.92 -10.26 10.92
C LEU A 178 17.75 -11.72 11.35
N LEU A 179 16.92 -11.96 12.36
CA LEU A 179 16.75 -13.28 12.97
C LEU A 179 15.43 -13.89 12.51
N ALA A 180 15.47 -15.12 11.98
CA ALA A 180 14.28 -15.90 11.72
C ALA A 180 13.51 -16.19 13.02
N PRO A 181 12.20 -16.50 12.95
CA PRO A 181 11.41 -16.79 14.15
C PRO A 181 12.02 -17.93 14.98
N GLY A 182 12.30 -17.66 16.26
CA GLY A 182 12.85 -18.64 17.21
C GLY A 182 14.38 -18.67 17.32
N GLU A 183 15.09 -17.96 16.44
CA GLU A 183 16.56 -17.82 16.53
C GLU A 183 16.96 -16.84 17.64
N ASP A 184 18.17 -17.03 18.18
CA ASP A 184 18.70 -16.22 19.27
C ASP A 184 19.78 -15.22 18.81
N VAL A 185 19.99 -14.19 19.63
CA VAL A 185 20.99 -13.14 19.38
C VAL A 185 22.41 -13.53 19.81
N SER A 186 22.63 -14.75 20.32
CA SER A 186 23.91 -15.12 20.97
C SER A 186 25.11 -15.10 20.02
N THR A 187 24.85 -15.29 18.72
CA THR A 187 25.85 -15.26 17.66
C THR A 187 26.11 -13.86 17.09
N CYS A 188 25.25 -12.88 17.43
CA CYS A 188 25.36 -11.52 16.92
C CYS A 188 26.38 -10.70 17.73
N PRO A 189 27.22 -9.90 17.07
CA PRO A 189 28.11 -8.97 17.76
C PRO A 189 27.33 -8.00 18.64
N SER A 190 27.90 -7.64 19.80
CA SER A 190 27.23 -6.76 20.78
C SER A 190 26.85 -5.37 20.23
N GLN A 191 27.58 -4.90 19.22
CA GLN A 191 27.36 -3.62 18.55
C GLN A 191 26.35 -3.70 17.39
N ALA A 192 25.99 -4.91 16.95
CA ALA A 192 25.06 -5.09 15.85
C ALA A 192 23.63 -4.82 16.31
N VAL A 193 22.86 -4.11 15.50
CA VAL A 193 21.42 -3.97 15.71
C VAL A 193 20.76 -5.30 15.41
N THR A 194 19.77 -5.69 16.22
CA THR A 194 19.05 -6.97 16.06
C THR A 194 17.59 -6.72 15.77
N VAL A 195 17.06 -7.41 14.75
CA VAL A 195 15.64 -7.41 14.39
C VAL A 195 15.18 -8.85 14.30
N ALA A 196 14.28 -9.26 15.19
CA ALA A 196 13.64 -10.57 15.11
C ALA A 196 12.40 -10.53 14.21
N LEU A 197 12.29 -11.46 13.28
CA LEU A 197 11.06 -11.72 12.54
C LEU A 197 10.04 -12.36 13.47
N GLN A 198 8.82 -11.84 13.46
CA GLN A 198 7.78 -12.23 14.40
C GLN A 198 6.47 -12.55 13.66
N PRO A 199 5.87 -13.73 13.87
CA PRO A 199 4.51 -14.02 13.41
C PRO A 199 3.47 -13.15 14.12
N LEU A 200 2.32 -12.90 13.49
CA LEU A 200 1.24 -12.06 14.05
C LEU A 200 0.76 -12.49 15.44
N THR A 201 0.78 -13.79 15.71
CA THR A 201 0.25 -14.39 16.95
C THR A 201 1.22 -14.33 18.12
N ASP A 202 2.50 -14.03 17.88
CA ASP A 202 3.49 -13.97 18.95
C ASP A 202 3.45 -12.60 19.65
N SER A 203 3.72 -12.57 20.95
CA SER A 203 3.49 -11.40 21.81
C SER A 203 4.77 -10.79 22.40
N ALA A 204 5.91 -11.48 22.31
CA ALA A 204 7.14 -11.01 22.93
C ALA A 204 8.33 -11.15 21.97
N SER A 205 9.12 -10.09 21.87
CA SER A 205 10.41 -10.12 21.18
C SER A 205 11.51 -9.83 22.19
N ALA A 206 12.56 -10.65 22.17
CA ALA A 206 13.76 -10.45 22.98
C ALA A 206 14.72 -9.41 22.39
N THR A 207 14.45 -8.93 21.15
CA THR A 207 15.30 -7.96 20.44
C THR A 207 14.78 -6.53 20.59
N LEU A 208 15.65 -5.55 20.37
CA LEU A 208 15.32 -4.12 20.49
C LEU A 208 14.31 -3.66 19.43
N LEU A 209 14.31 -4.32 18.27
CA LEU A 209 13.37 -4.16 17.16
C LEU A 209 12.75 -5.51 16.82
N SER A 210 11.50 -5.53 16.35
CA SER A 210 10.93 -6.71 15.69
C SER A 210 10.27 -6.37 14.37
N LEU A 211 10.33 -7.31 13.42
CA LEU A 211 9.65 -7.24 12.14
C LEU A 211 8.44 -8.17 12.20
N VAL A 212 7.27 -7.61 12.50
CA VAL A 212 6.01 -8.36 12.54
C VAL A 212 5.54 -8.60 11.12
N LEU A 213 5.44 -9.89 10.76
CA LEU A 213 5.18 -10.36 9.42
C LEU A 213 3.68 -10.41 9.14
N ALA A 214 3.20 -9.56 8.24
CA ALA A 214 1.89 -9.71 7.63
C ALA A 214 1.76 -11.03 6.83
N GLU A 215 0.61 -11.70 6.95
CA GLU A 215 0.28 -12.89 6.15
C GLU A 215 -0.14 -12.54 4.71
N ARG A 216 -0.53 -11.28 4.48
CA ARG A 216 -1.05 -10.79 3.20
C ARG A 216 -0.55 -9.37 2.95
N GLY A 217 -0.57 -8.98 1.68
CA GLY A 217 -0.22 -7.62 1.26
C GLY A 217 1.29 -7.33 1.31
N PRO A 218 1.68 -6.11 0.94
CA PRO A 218 3.08 -5.79 0.69
C PRO A 218 3.81 -5.19 1.89
N PHE A 219 3.14 -4.94 3.02
CA PHE A 219 3.68 -4.24 4.18
C PHE A 219 3.83 -5.15 5.40
N HIS A 220 5.01 -5.12 6.00
CA HIS A 220 5.27 -5.64 7.34
C HIS A 220 5.33 -4.47 8.34
N GLU A 221 5.35 -4.77 9.64
CA GLU A 221 5.50 -3.75 10.68
C GLU A 221 6.88 -3.86 11.34
N LEU A 222 7.64 -2.77 11.37
CA LEU A 222 8.91 -2.68 12.10
C LEU A 222 8.68 -1.98 13.45
N VAL A 223 8.51 -2.77 14.49
CA VAL A 223 8.21 -2.33 15.85
C VAL A 223 9.49 -1.98 16.58
N ASN A 224 9.52 -0.79 17.18
CA ASN A 224 10.59 -0.41 18.12
C ASN A 224 10.16 -0.66 19.56
N HIS A 225 10.84 -1.60 20.21
CA HIS A 225 10.68 -1.87 21.64
C HIS A 225 11.56 -0.92 22.45
N HIS A 226 12.87 -0.93 22.16
CA HIS A 226 13.87 -0.21 22.97
C HIS A 226 15.11 0.27 22.17
N ALA A 227 15.08 0.23 20.85
CA ALA A 227 16.18 0.72 20.01
C ALA A 227 16.19 2.26 19.90
N SER A 228 17.33 2.82 19.50
CA SER A 228 17.39 4.24 19.15
C SER A 228 16.52 4.54 17.92
N ALA A 229 15.99 5.76 17.83
CA ALA A 229 15.22 6.19 16.65
C ALA A 229 16.06 6.09 15.37
N THR A 230 17.37 6.38 15.46
CA THR A 230 18.32 6.25 14.36
C THR A 230 18.45 4.80 13.90
N ASP A 231 18.60 3.84 14.82
CA ASP A 231 18.72 2.43 14.45
C ASP A 231 17.44 1.90 13.82
N GLN A 232 16.27 2.28 14.33
CA GLN A 232 14.99 1.95 13.70
C GLN A 232 14.92 2.52 12.28
N GLN A 233 15.33 3.78 12.07
CA GLN A 233 15.32 4.40 10.74
C GLN A 233 16.28 3.68 9.78
N ARG A 234 17.50 3.37 10.23
CA ARG A 234 18.49 2.62 9.44
C ARG A 234 17.95 1.24 9.06
N ALA A 235 17.34 0.52 10.01
CA ALA A 235 16.72 -0.78 9.75
C ALA A 235 15.57 -0.66 8.74
N ALA A 236 14.72 0.35 8.85
CA ALA A 236 13.62 0.59 7.92
C ALA A 236 14.12 0.92 6.49
N LEU A 237 15.17 1.73 6.36
CA LEU A 237 15.81 2.02 5.06
C LEU A 237 16.45 0.78 4.46
N THR A 238 17.07 -0.04 5.31
CA THR A 238 17.67 -1.32 4.91
C THR A 238 16.62 -2.26 4.33
N LEU A 239 15.53 -2.51 5.06
CA LEU A 239 14.42 -3.37 4.59
C LEU A 239 13.80 -2.83 3.30
N LYS A 240 13.62 -1.51 3.19
CA LYS A 240 13.15 -0.86 1.96
C LYS A 240 14.10 -1.09 0.78
N ALA A 241 15.41 -0.97 0.99
CA ALA A 241 16.43 -1.24 -0.03
C ALA A 241 16.40 -2.72 -0.47
N LEU A 242 16.11 -3.61 0.47
CA LEU A 242 15.89 -5.05 0.27
C LEU A 242 14.49 -5.39 -0.29
N ARG A 243 13.66 -4.39 -0.63
CA ARG A 243 12.29 -4.54 -1.16
C ARG A 243 11.26 -5.16 -0.20
N ALA A 244 11.56 -5.22 1.10
CA ALA A 244 10.55 -5.43 2.14
C ALA A 244 9.95 -4.08 2.56
N ASN A 245 8.70 -3.80 2.17
CA ASN A 245 8.06 -2.56 2.62
C ASN A 245 7.67 -2.70 4.09
N VAL A 246 7.97 -1.66 4.86
CA VAL A 246 7.68 -1.63 6.29
C VAL A 246 6.93 -0.37 6.68
N VAL A 247 6.07 -0.53 7.68
CA VAL A 247 5.49 0.54 8.48
C VAL A 247 6.24 0.57 9.81
N VAL A 248 6.85 1.70 10.17
CA VAL A 248 7.54 1.85 11.45
C VAL A 248 6.55 2.22 12.55
N SER A 249 6.68 1.55 13.69
CA SER A 249 5.83 1.78 14.86
C SER A 249 6.65 1.70 16.15
N LYS A 250 5.99 1.90 17.28
CA LYS A 250 6.51 1.72 18.63
C LYS A 250 5.80 0.54 19.27
N SER A 251 6.29 0.09 20.40
CA SER A 251 5.60 -0.93 21.20
C SER A 251 4.32 -0.36 21.86
N PRO A 252 3.20 -1.10 21.88
CA PRO A 252 3.00 -2.45 21.34
C PRO A 252 2.81 -2.48 19.81
N SER A 253 3.00 -3.66 19.20
CA SER A 253 2.74 -3.88 17.77
C SER A 253 1.29 -3.52 17.39
N VAL A 254 1.15 -2.62 16.43
CA VAL A 254 -0.14 -2.24 15.84
C VAL A 254 -0.76 -3.43 15.13
N LEU A 255 0.02 -4.14 14.30
CA LEU A 255 -0.49 -5.20 13.44
C LEU A 255 -0.96 -6.41 14.25
N SER A 256 -0.15 -6.88 15.22
CA SER A 256 -0.53 -7.99 16.11
C SER A 256 -1.73 -7.62 16.99
N THR A 257 -1.80 -6.39 17.51
CA THR A 257 -2.94 -5.95 18.32
C THR A 257 -4.25 -5.94 17.52
N LEU A 258 -4.23 -5.39 16.30
CA LEU A 258 -5.40 -5.40 15.42
C LEU A 258 -5.81 -6.81 14.99
N TYR A 259 -4.83 -7.65 14.63
CA TYR A 259 -5.09 -9.05 14.27
C TYR A 259 -5.76 -9.82 15.41
N ASN A 260 -5.24 -9.69 16.62
CA ASN A 260 -5.80 -10.35 17.80
C ASN A 260 -7.21 -9.83 18.13
N ALA A 261 -7.45 -8.52 18.02
CA ALA A 261 -8.77 -7.94 18.22
C ALA A 261 -9.78 -8.51 17.20
N ALA A 262 -9.42 -8.59 15.93
CA ALA A 262 -10.27 -9.16 14.88
C ALA A 262 -10.55 -10.65 15.11
N LYS A 263 -9.54 -11.42 15.53
CA LYS A 263 -9.64 -12.87 15.75
C LYS A 263 -10.45 -13.25 16.98
N GLN A 264 -10.43 -12.41 18.02
CA GLN A 264 -11.17 -12.62 19.25
C GLN A 264 -12.61 -12.08 19.19
N ALA A 265 -12.94 -11.32 18.15
CA ALA A 265 -14.28 -10.77 17.97
C ALA A 265 -15.29 -11.88 17.65
N PRO A 266 -16.54 -11.77 18.13
CA PRO A 266 -17.65 -12.59 17.66
C PRO A 266 -17.85 -12.46 16.14
N ASP A 267 -18.54 -13.45 15.55
CA ASP A 267 -18.86 -13.45 14.13
C ASP A 267 -19.52 -12.13 13.68
N ASN A 268 -18.96 -11.51 12.64
CA ASN A 268 -19.34 -10.20 12.07
C ASN A 268 -18.86 -8.93 12.81
N ASP A 269 -18.20 -9.05 13.97
CA ASP A 269 -17.76 -7.88 14.76
C ASP A 269 -16.27 -7.53 14.58
N ALA A 270 -15.54 -8.24 13.73
CA ALA A 270 -14.10 -8.03 13.53
C ALA A 270 -13.73 -6.59 13.12
N GLN A 271 -14.58 -5.91 12.33
CA GLN A 271 -14.35 -4.51 11.96
C GLN A 271 -14.47 -3.58 13.17
N SER A 272 -15.56 -3.71 13.93
CA SER A 272 -15.78 -2.95 15.17
C SER A 272 -14.68 -3.21 16.20
N ALA A 273 -14.19 -4.45 16.31
CA ALA A 273 -13.10 -4.79 17.21
C ALA A 273 -11.78 -4.11 16.80
N MET A 274 -11.45 -4.11 15.50
CA MET A 274 -10.30 -3.36 14.98
C MET A 274 -10.46 -1.85 15.20
N GLU A 275 -11.66 -1.30 15.04
CA GLU A 275 -11.96 0.11 15.33
C GLU A 275 -11.68 0.46 16.80
N GLN A 276 -12.15 -0.33 17.75
CA GLN A 276 -11.88 -0.09 19.18
C GLN A 276 -10.39 -0.25 19.53
N ALA A 277 -9.74 -1.28 18.98
CA ALA A 277 -8.31 -1.51 19.17
C ALA A 277 -7.48 -0.34 18.59
N SER A 278 -7.89 0.21 17.44
CA SER A 278 -7.21 1.35 16.80
C SER A 278 -7.20 2.60 17.67
N LEU A 279 -8.33 2.93 18.31
CA LEU A 279 -8.42 4.06 19.25
C LEU A 279 -7.48 3.87 20.44
N THR A 280 -7.40 2.64 20.95
CA THR A 280 -6.51 2.29 22.07
C THR A 280 -5.04 2.44 21.69
N LEU A 281 -4.65 1.95 20.51
CA LEU A 281 -3.28 2.07 19.97
C LEU A 281 -2.86 3.54 19.78
N ALA A 282 -3.76 4.37 19.26
CA ALA A 282 -3.52 5.81 19.10
C ALA A 282 -3.33 6.50 20.47
N GLN A 283 -4.18 6.20 21.46
CA GLN A 283 -4.06 6.74 22.82
C GLN A 283 -2.75 6.33 23.51
N GLN A 284 -2.26 5.12 23.25
CA GLN A 284 -0.99 4.62 23.77
C GLN A 284 0.24 5.20 23.04
N GLY A 285 0.04 5.89 21.92
CA GLY A 285 1.14 6.40 21.09
C GLY A 285 1.96 5.28 20.42
N ALA A 286 1.33 4.15 20.12
CA ALA A 286 1.97 2.97 19.50
C ALA A 286 2.45 3.25 18.06
N CYS A 287 1.95 4.28 17.41
CA CYS A 287 2.35 4.67 16.06
C CYS A 287 2.96 6.08 16.03
N TYR A 288 3.82 6.35 15.05
CA TYR A 288 4.30 7.71 14.78
C TYR A 288 3.23 8.57 14.08
N ARG A 289 2.38 7.93 13.26
CA ARG A 289 1.27 8.57 12.57
C ARG A 289 0.06 7.66 12.71
N GLU A 290 -1.08 8.22 13.11
CA GLU A 290 -2.30 7.43 13.30
C GLU A 290 -2.77 6.75 12.00
N SER A 291 -2.49 7.36 10.85
CA SER A 291 -2.76 6.76 9.54
C SER A 291 -2.01 5.46 9.27
N ASP A 292 -0.93 5.17 10.02
CA ASP A 292 -0.19 3.91 9.90
C ASP A 292 -0.99 2.71 10.44
N ILE A 293 -1.88 2.95 11.42
CA ILE A 293 -2.85 1.97 11.91
C ILE A 293 -3.80 1.58 10.77
N ASP A 294 -4.31 2.57 10.06
CA ASP A 294 -5.21 2.39 8.94
C ASP A 294 -4.57 1.64 7.77
N LEU A 295 -3.33 2.01 7.42
CA LEU A 295 -2.57 1.38 6.35
C LEU A 295 -2.35 -0.11 6.63
N LEU A 296 -1.87 -0.45 7.84
CA LEU A 296 -1.64 -1.84 8.23
C LEU A 296 -2.93 -2.66 8.23
N ALA A 297 -4.02 -2.13 8.79
CA ALA A 297 -5.30 -2.84 8.81
C ALA A 297 -5.83 -3.16 7.40
N VAL A 298 -5.74 -2.20 6.48
CA VAL A 298 -6.25 -2.37 5.12
C VAL A 298 -5.36 -3.28 4.28
N GLU A 299 -4.04 -3.07 4.31
CA GLU A 299 -3.11 -3.80 3.44
C GLU A 299 -2.79 -5.20 3.95
N ALA A 300 -2.76 -5.42 5.27
CA ALA A 300 -2.36 -6.71 5.87
C ALA A 300 -3.52 -7.52 6.45
N LEU A 301 -4.58 -6.87 6.94
CA LEU A 301 -5.69 -7.55 7.65
C LEU A 301 -7.02 -7.56 6.87
N GLY A 302 -7.05 -6.93 5.68
CA GLY A 302 -8.23 -6.94 4.82
C GLY A 302 -9.37 -6.04 5.31
N TYR A 303 -9.10 -5.04 6.13
CA TYR A 303 -10.11 -4.03 6.48
C TYR A 303 -10.64 -3.35 5.20
N PRO A 304 -11.95 -3.06 5.07
CA PRO A 304 -12.51 -2.56 3.82
C PRO A 304 -11.84 -1.27 3.32
N ARG A 305 -11.14 -1.36 2.18
CA ARG A 305 -10.34 -0.26 1.61
C ARG A 305 -11.13 1.04 1.43
N HIS A 306 -12.41 0.94 1.05
CA HIS A 306 -13.25 2.10 0.80
C HIS A 306 -13.60 2.91 2.07
N LEU A 307 -13.45 2.32 3.25
CA LEU A 307 -13.64 3.01 4.54
C LEU A 307 -12.37 3.78 4.97
N GLY A 308 -11.23 3.44 4.38
CA GLY A 308 -9.95 4.10 4.63
C GLY A 308 -9.19 3.62 5.87
N GLY A 309 -9.68 2.60 6.57
CA GLY A 309 -9.06 2.02 7.76
C GLY A 309 -9.88 2.21 9.05
N PRO A 310 -9.63 1.38 10.08
CA PRO A 310 -10.41 1.34 11.32
C PRO A 310 -10.27 2.61 12.15
N HIS A 311 -9.09 3.21 12.26
CA HIS A 311 -8.87 4.40 13.09
C HIS A 311 -9.58 5.61 12.50
N ARG A 312 -9.41 5.81 11.18
CA ARG A 312 -10.14 6.84 10.45
C ARG A 312 -11.64 6.67 10.64
N HIS A 313 -12.15 5.46 10.43
CA HIS A 313 -13.59 5.19 10.51
C HIS A 313 -14.15 5.47 11.91
N ALA A 314 -13.48 4.97 12.96
CA ALA A 314 -13.85 5.18 14.36
C ALA A 314 -13.81 6.67 14.76
N SER A 315 -12.92 7.45 14.16
CA SER A 315 -12.73 8.88 14.46
C SER A 315 -13.71 9.80 13.71
N LEU A 316 -14.56 9.28 12.83
CA LEU A 316 -15.55 10.10 12.13
C LEU A 316 -16.63 10.63 13.11
N PRO A 317 -17.10 11.89 12.95
CA PRO A 317 -18.06 12.52 13.86
C PRO A 317 -19.37 11.72 14.09
N SER A 318 -19.80 10.94 13.11
CA SER A 318 -21.00 10.10 13.21
C SER A 318 -20.85 8.91 14.18
N HIS A 319 -19.63 8.36 14.32
CA HIS A 319 -19.34 7.23 15.24
C HIS A 319 -19.07 7.68 16.69
N LEU A 320 -18.62 8.91 16.90
CA LEU A 320 -18.46 9.48 18.25
C LEU A 320 -19.81 9.71 18.96
N SER A 321 -20.91 9.76 18.22
CA SER A 321 -22.25 10.03 18.73
C SER A 321 -22.97 8.78 19.27
N THR A 322 -22.55 7.58 18.87
CA THR A 322 -23.15 6.31 19.34
C THR A 322 -22.59 5.85 20.70
N HIS A 323 -21.36 6.26 21.05
CA HIS A 323 -20.74 5.94 22.35
C HIS A 323 -21.12 6.88 23.51
N LYS A 324 -21.85 7.98 23.25
CA LYS A 324 -22.25 8.97 24.28
C LYS A 324 -23.66 8.79 24.85
N LYS A 325 -24.38 7.73 24.48
CA LYS A 325 -25.66 7.40 25.13
C LYS A 325 -25.48 6.34 26.20
N THR A 326 -25.00 6.76 27.38
CA THR A 326 -25.39 6.10 28.62
C THR A 326 -26.91 6.30 28.80
N PRO A 327 -27.68 5.26 29.14
CA PRO A 327 -29.07 5.45 29.51
C PRO A 327 -29.08 6.14 30.89
N SER A 328 -29.59 7.36 30.95
CA SER A 328 -29.97 7.94 32.24
C SER A 328 -31.19 7.20 32.74
N GLU A 329 -31.03 6.54 33.89
CA GLU A 329 -32.15 6.18 34.76
C GLU A 329 -32.91 7.45 35.19
N ASP A 330 -34.22 7.25 35.32
CA ASP A 330 -35.24 8.04 36.02
C ASP A 330 -35.66 9.42 35.47
N ALA A 331 -36.95 9.54 35.12
CA ALA A 331 -37.94 10.11 36.05
C ALA A 331 -39.35 10.17 35.42
N HIS A 332 -40.35 9.84 36.25
CA HIS A 332 -41.80 9.97 36.08
C HIS A 332 -42.32 11.18 35.27
N SER A 333 -43.26 10.92 34.35
CA SER A 333 -44.67 11.40 34.37
C SER A 333 -45.46 10.81 33.19
#